data_AF-A0AAE4A3G2-F1
#
_entry.id   AF-A0AAE4A3G2-F1
#
_cell.length_a   1.000
_cell.length_b   1.000
_cell.length_c   1.000
_cell.angle_alpha   90.00
_cell.angle_beta   90.00
_cell.angle_gamma   90.00
#
_symmetry.space_group_name_H-M   'P 1'
#
loop_
_entity.id
_entity.type
_entity.pdbx_description
1 polymer ?
#
loop_
_entity_poly.entity_id
_entity_poly.type
_entity_poly.pdbx_seq_one_letter_code
_entity_poly.pdbx_strand_id
1 'polypeptide(L)'
;MGLFKRKPNPDKELASALAQRGVAGRATVVAMTETGAIRAEVAREVEFTLDLALPDGSTVRTVHRQFMNRFTLHGLAPGEPASVMYDREDPRTVMVQGHPRFRTDVVAGEIVIVELQDLDAPA
;
A
#
# COMPACT_ATOMS: atom_id res chain seq x y z
N MET A 1 -1.46 -21.08 32.67
CA MET A 1 -2.40 -19.92 32.59
C MET A 1 -1.56 -18.70 32.21
N GLY A 2 -1.65 -18.04 31.06
CA GLY A 2 -2.51 -18.16 29.89
C GLY A 2 -1.73 -17.80 28.63
N LEU A 3 -2.04 -18.52 27.55
CA LEU A 3 -1.47 -18.33 26.22
C LEU A 3 -2.08 -17.04 25.63
N PHE A 4 -1.28 -15.99 25.52
CA PHE A 4 -1.63 -14.82 24.72
C PHE A 4 -1.77 -15.25 23.26
N LYS A 5 -3.00 -15.58 22.84
CA LYS A 5 -3.36 -15.67 21.42
C LYS A 5 -3.13 -14.29 20.82
N ARG A 6 -1.96 -14.04 20.24
CA ARG A 6 -1.74 -12.92 19.32
C ARG A 6 -2.82 -13.03 18.24
N LYS A 7 -3.75 -12.07 18.19
CA LYS A 7 -4.72 -11.98 17.08
C LYS A 7 -3.93 -12.02 15.77
N PRO A 8 -4.34 -12.83 14.78
CA PRO A 8 -3.73 -12.80 13.45
C PRO A 8 -3.85 -11.37 12.93
N ASN A 9 -2.70 -10.79 12.58
CA ASN A 9 -2.66 -9.46 12.01
C ASN A 9 -2.66 -9.66 10.49
N PRO A 10 -3.79 -9.42 9.78
CA PRO A 10 -3.90 -9.71 8.35
C PRO A 10 -2.82 -8.98 7.54
N ASP A 11 -2.46 -7.75 7.94
CA ASP A 11 -1.36 -7.00 7.33
C ASP A 11 0.00 -7.71 7.46
N LYS A 12 0.23 -8.43 8.56
CA LYS A 12 1.49 -9.14 8.82
C LYS A 12 1.57 -10.45 8.04
N GLU A 13 0.45 -11.12 7.86
CA GLU A 13 0.36 -12.33 7.02
C GLU A 13 0.55 -11.96 5.55
N LEU A 14 -0.11 -10.88 5.10
CA LEU A 14 0.09 -10.30 3.77
C LEU A 14 1.55 -9.88 3.55
N ALA A 15 2.14 -9.14 4.48
CA ALA A 15 3.54 -8.75 4.40
C ALA A 15 4.48 -9.95 4.40
N SER A 16 4.16 -11.03 5.12
CA SER A 16 4.96 -12.26 5.11
C SER A 16 4.86 -13.02 3.80
N ALA A 17 3.69 -13.08 3.17
CA ALA A 17 3.51 -13.68 1.86
C ALA A 17 4.27 -12.89 0.78
N LEU A 18 4.16 -11.57 0.82
CA LEU A 18 4.86 -10.66 -0.09
C LEU A 18 6.37 -10.58 0.19
N ALA A 19 6.84 -10.80 1.41
CA ALA A 19 8.27 -10.84 1.68
C ALA A 19 8.99 -11.99 0.95
N GLN A 20 8.28 -13.08 0.64
CA GLN A 20 8.86 -14.24 -0.06
C GLN A 20 8.66 -14.19 -1.58
N ARG A 21 7.52 -13.66 -2.05
CA ARG A 21 7.08 -13.72 -3.46
C ARG A 21 6.61 -12.38 -4.04
N GLY A 22 6.71 -11.31 -3.26
CA GLY A 22 6.23 -9.99 -3.62
C GLY A 22 7.05 -9.41 -4.76
N VAL A 23 6.34 -8.94 -5.78
CA VAL A 23 6.90 -8.21 -6.91
C VAL A 23 6.48 -6.76 -6.76
N ALA A 24 7.43 -5.85 -6.91
CA ALA A 24 7.16 -4.43 -6.97
C ALA A 24 6.39 -4.12 -8.27
N GLY A 25 5.33 -3.32 -8.16
CA GLY A 25 4.48 -2.95 -9.28
C GLY A 25 3.95 -1.54 -9.14
N ARG A 26 3.29 -1.09 -10.21
CA ARG A 26 2.54 0.16 -10.22
C ARG A 26 1.07 -0.18 -10.42
N ALA A 27 0.21 0.48 -9.67
CA ALA A 27 -1.23 0.41 -9.86
C ALA A 27 -1.81 1.81 -9.96
N THR A 28 -2.93 1.96 -10.64
CA THR A 28 -3.71 3.20 -10.63
C THR A 28 -4.81 3.08 -9.62
N VAL A 29 -4.93 4.07 -8.73
CA VAL A 29 -6.04 4.12 -7.78
C VAL A 29 -7.31 4.47 -8.54
N VAL A 30 -8.29 3.57 -8.55
CA VAL A 30 -9.60 3.80 -9.18
C VAL A 30 -10.56 4.45 -8.19
N ALA A 31 -10.56 3.99 -6.95
CA ALA A 31 -11.40 4.51 -5.89
C ALA A 31 -10.74 4.30 -4.52
N MET A 32 -11.04 5.19 -3.59
CA MET A 32 -10.64 5.11 -2.18
C MET A 32 -11.84 5.41 -1.31
N THR A 33 -12.12 4.51 -0.36
CA THR A 33 -13.20 4.70 0.61
C THR A 33 -12.68 4.41 2.00
N GLU A 34 -12.70 5.39 2.90
CA GLU A 34 -12.45 5.13 4.32
C GLU A 34 -13.62 4.33 4.91
N THR A 35 -13.34 3.20 5.54
CA THR A 35 -14.41 2.37 6.15
C THR A 35 -14.87 2.93 7.50
N GLY A 36 -14.12 3.88 8.05
CA GLY A 36 -14.33 4.44 9.39
C GLY A 36 -13.67 3.63 10.51
N ALA A 37 -13.08 2.47 10.22
CA ALA A 37 -12.32 1.72 11.22
C ALA A 37 -10.97 2.39 11.50
N ILE A 38 -10.63 2.53 12.78
CA ILE A 38 -9.39 3.15 13.24
C ILE A 38 -8.61 2.14 14.09
N ARG A 39 -7.31 2.04 13.85
CA ARG A 39 -6.38 1.19 14.59
C ARG A 39 -5.28 2.03 15.23
N ALA A 40 -5.05 1.77 16.51
CA ALA A 40 -4.02 2.45 17.32
C ALA A 40 -4.08 3.99 17.22
N GLU A 41 -5.28 4.56 17.07
CA GLU A 41 -5.58 6.00 16.95
C GLU A 41 -4.98 6.74 15.74
N VAL A 42 -4.08 6.09 14.98
CA VAL A 42 -3.31 6.75 13.90
C VAL A 42 -3.49 6.13 12.53
N ALA A 43 -3.92 4.86 12.44
CA ALA A 43 -4.13 4.17 11.18
C ALA A 43 -5.62 4.02 10.87
N ARG A 44 -6.03 4.42 9.66
CA ARG A 44 -7.40 4.32 9.16
C ARG A 44 -7.47 3.15 8.20
N GLU A 45 -8.53 2.36 8.29
CA GLU A 45 -8.82 1.35 7.28
C GLU A 45 -9.41 2.02 6.04
N VAL A 46 -8.76 1.80 4.91
CA VAL A 46 -9.16 2.31 3.61
C VAL A 46 -9.36 1.13 2.68
N GLU A 47 -10.51 1.11 2.01
CA GLU A 47 -10.79 0.24 0.89
C GLU A 47 -10.30 0.92 -0.39
N PHE A 48 -9.32 0.29 -1.02
CA PHE A 48 -8.76 0.70 -2.30
C PHE A 48 -9.32 -0.18 -3.42
N THR A 49 -9.83 0.46 -4.47
CA THR A 49 -9.99 -0.19 -5.77
C THR A 49 -8.81 0.24 -6.62
N LEU A 50 -8.04 -0.72 -7.11
CA LEU A 50 -6.79 -0.50 -7.84
C LEU A 50 -6.83 -1.24 -9.17
N ASP A 51 -6.32 -0.60 -10.22
CA ASP A 51 -5.98 -1.28 -11.47
C ASP A 51 -4.47 -1.54 -11.48
N LEU A 52 -4.10 -2.79 -11.18
CA LEU A 52 -2.70 -3.25 -11.14
C LEU A 52 -2.20 -3.53 -12.56
N ALA A 53 -1.11 -2.88 -12.97
CA ALA A 53 -0.42 -3.20 -14.21
C ALA A 53 0.51 -4.40 -14.00
N LEU A 54 0.29 -5.47 -14.76
CA LEU A 54 1.14 -6.66 -14.76
C LEU A 54 2.25 -6.57 -15.82
N PRO A 55 3.37 -7.30 -15.65
CA PRO A 55 4.50 -7.26 -16.59
C PRO A 55 4.17 -7.77 -18.00
N ASP A 56 3.10 -8.57 -18.14
CA ASP A 56 2.60 -9.04 -19.44
C ASP A 56 1.77 -7.99 -20.19
N GLY A 57 1.65 -6.78 -19.62
CA GLY A 57 0.86 -5.68 -20.18
C GLY A 57 -0.63 -5.76 -19.86
N SER A 58 -1.09 -6.80 -19.17
CA SER A 58 -2.47 -6.90 -18.70
C SER A 58 -2.71 -6.03 -17.46
N THR A 59 -3.97 -5.68 -17.23
CA THR A 59 -4.39 -4.91 -16.05
C THR A 59 -5.38 -5.73 -15.24
N VAL A 60 -5.15 -5.84 -13.93
CA VAL A 60 -6.01 -6.58 -13.02
C VAL A 60 -6.65 -5.59 -12.04
N ARG A 61 -7.98 -5.51 -12.07
CA ARG A 61 -8.73 -4.76 -11.06
C ARG A 61 -8.81 -5.58 -9.77
N THR A 62 -8.35 -4.99 -8.67
CA THR A 62 -8.38 -5.60 -7.34
C THR A 62 -8.97 -4.63 -6.33
N VAL A 63 -9.64 -5.19 -5.32
CA VAL A 63 -10.19 -4.44 -4.19
C VAL A 63 -9.50 -4.94 -2.94
N HIS A 64 -8.85 -4.04 -2.21
CA HIS A 64 -8.08 -4.39 -1.03
C HIS A 64 -8.36 -3.42 0.12
N ARG A 65 -8.42 -3.95 1.34
CA ARG A 65 -8.61 -3.15 2.56
C ARG A 65 -7.33 -3.19 3.36
N GLN A 66 -6.83 -2.01 3.71
CA GLN A 66 -5.59 -1.89 4.46
C GLN A 66 -5.68 -0.77 5.49
N PHE A 67 -5.08 -0.99 6.65
CA PHE A 67 -4.85 0.07 7.63
C PHE A 67 -3.63 0.91 7.22
N MET A 68 -3.87 2.16 6.85
CA MET A 68 -2.83 3.10 6.46
C MET A 68 -2.85 4.33 7.36
N ASN A 69 -1.68 4.86 7.67
CA ASN A 69 -1.58 6.13 8.37
C ASN A 69 -1.75 7.29 7.38
N ARG A 70 -2.04 8.50 7.90
CA ARG A 70 -2.22 9.71 7.06
C ARG A 70 -1.02 10.07 6.19
N PHE A 71 0.20 9.69 6.61
CA PHE A 71 1.43 10.01 5.89
C PHE A 71 1.59 9.11 4.65
N THR A 72 1.20 7.84 4.75
CA THR A 72 1.22 6.90 3.63
C THR A 72 0.06 7.14 2.66
N LEU A 73 -1.06 7.69 3.15
CA LEU A 73 -2.17 8.14 2.31
C LEU A 73 -1.86 9.43 1.52
N HIS A 74 -0.79 10.15 1.87
CA HIS A 74 -0.44 11.39 1.21
C HIS A 74 -0.18 11.16 -0.28
N GLY A 75 -0.88 11.90 -1.13
CA GLY A 75 -0.73 11.82 -2.59
C GLY A 75 -1.45 10.63 -3.22
N LEU A 76 -2.10 9.77 -2.44
CA LEU A 76 -3.01 8.76 -2.97
C LEU A 76 -4.39 9.38 -3.14
N ALA A 77 -4.87 9.41 -4.38
CA ALA A 77 -6.22 9.82 -4.73
C ALA A 77 -6.70 9.02 -5.96
N PRO A 78 -8.02 8.90 -6.18
CA PRO A 78 -8.54 8.33 -7.42
C PRO A 78 -7.95 9.03 -8.65
N GLY A 79 -7.42 8.25 -9.59
CA GLY A 79 -6.69 8.71 -10.78
C GLY A 79 -5.17 8.76 -10.61
N GLU A 80 -4.67 8.77 -9.38
CA GLU A 80 -3.23 8.84 -9.11
C GLU A 80 -2.56 7.46 -9.12
N PRO A 81 -1.26 7.39 -9.48
CA PRO A 81 -0.51 6.16 -9.39
C PRO A 81 -0.19 5.84 -7.93
N ALA A 82 -0.21 4.54 -7.61
CA ALA A 82 0.20 3.97 -6.36
C ALA A 82 1.36 3.00 -6.58
N SER A 83 2.37 3.07 -5.72
CA SER A 83 3.37 2.02 -5.59
C SER A 83 2.74 0.86 -4.81
N VAL A 84 2.86 -0.33 -5.36
CA VAL A 84 2.25 -1.54 -4.80
C VAL A 84 3.23 -2.70 -4.81
N MET A 85 2.99 -3.66 -3.93
CA MET A 85 3.65 -4.94 -3.92
C MET A 85 2.59 -6.02 -4.05
N TYR A 86 2.68 -6.88 -5.05
CA TYR A 86 1.70 -7.93 -5.31
C TYR A 86 2.35 -9.32 -5.32
N ASP A 87 1.59 -10.36 -5.03
CA ASP A 87 2.08 -11.74 -5.11
C ASP A 87 2.14 -12.17 -6.59
N ARG A 88 3.29 -12.67 -7.03
CA ARG A 88 3.47 -13.16 -8.40
C ARG A 88 2.56 -14.35 -8.74
N GLU A 89 2.25 -15.19 -7.77
CA GLU A 89 1.39 -16.38 -7.95
C GLU A 89 -0.09 -16.02 -7.83
N ASP A 90 -0.42 -14.99 -7.06
CA ASP A 90 -1.77 -14.43 -6.94
C ASP A 90 -1.77 -12.89 -7.03
N PRO A 91 -1.88 -12.31 -8.24
CA PRO A 91 -1.81 -10.86 -8.43
C PRO A 91 -2.97 -10.07 -7.81
N ARG A 92 -3.99 -10.75 -7.24
CA ARG A 92 -5.05 -10.09 -6.46
C ARG A 92 -4.59 -9.76 -5.04
N THR A 93 -3.62 -10.53 -4.53
CA THR A 93 -2.97 -10.29 -3.26
C THR A 93 -1.99 -9.13 -3.42
N VAL A 94 -2.43 -7.93 -3.07
CA VAL A 94 -1.68 -6.68 -3.25
C VAL A 94 -1.59 -5.91 -1.93
N MET A 95 -0.49 -5.21 -1.75
CA MET A 95 -0.24 -4.29 -0.64
C MET A 95 0.09 -2.92 -1.21
N VAL A 96 -0.61 -1.88 -0.76
CA VAL A 96 -0.33 -0.50 -1.15
C VAL A 96 0.82 0.02 -0.28
N GLN A 97 1.85 0.57 -0.93
CA GLN A 97 3.01 1.13 -0.22
C GLN A 97 2.92 2.64 -0.05
N GLY A 98 2.20 3.33 -0.94
CA GLY A 98 2.08 4.79 -0.96
C GLY A 98 2.17 5.36 -2.37
N HIS A 99 2.34 6.67 -2.48
CA HIS A 99 2.57 7.32 -3.76
C HIS A 99 3.98 6.99 -4.29
N PRO A 100 4.16 6.67 -5.59
CA PRO A 100 5.45 6.25 -6.13
C PRO A 100 6.52 7.35 -6.12
N ARG A 101 6.11 8.62 -6.14
CA ARG A 101 7.03 9.77 -6.20
C ARG A 101 7.16 10.51 -4.89
N PHE A 102 6.27 10.28 -3.92
CA PHE A 102 6.22 11.09 -2.70
C PHE A 102 6.15 10.19 -1.49
N ARG A 103 7.01 10.45 -0.52
CA ARG A 103 6.96 9.85 0.80
C ARG A 103 6.86 10.96 1.82
N THR A 104 5.92 10.83 2.76
CA THR A 104 5.83 11.76 3.88
C THR A 104 6.49 11.13 5.10
N ASP A 105 7.52 11.77 5.64
CA ASP A 105 8.23 11.37 6.86
C ASP A 105 8.11 12.46 7.94
N VAL A 106 8.41 12.09 9.19
CA VAL A 106 8.52 13.03 10.30
C VAL A 106 9.98 13.11 10.72
N VAL A 107 10.61 14.26 10.47
CA VAL A 107 12.02 14.50 10.80
C VAL A 107 12.09 15.59 11.86
N ALA A 108 12.69 15.29 13.01
CA ALA A 108 12.80 16.22 14.15
C ALA A 108 11.47 16.86 14.62
N GLY A 109 10.33 16.17 14.39
CA GLY A 109 8.99 16.66 14.74
C GLY A 109 8.29 17.46 13.63
N GLU A 110 8.97 17.70 12.51
CA GLU A 110 8.40 18.37 11.34
C GLU A 110 7.95 17.35 10.28
N ILE A 111 6.83 17.64 9.61
CA ILE A 111 6.34 16.82 8.50
C ILE A 111 7.13 17.23 7.25
N VAL A 112 7.88 16.29 6.69
CA VAL A 112 8.69 16.49 5.48
C VAL A 112 8.15 15.62 4.37
N ILE A 113 7.88 16.22 3.21
CA ILE A 113 7.54 15.49 1.98
C ILE A 113 8.84 15.28 1.21
N VAL A 114 9.25 14.03 1.09
CA VAL A 114 10.42 13.61 0.34
C VAL A 114 9.96 13.16 -1.04
N GLU A 115 10.46 13.82 -2.08
CA GLU A 115 10.32 13.32 -3.44
C GLU A 115 11.28 12.14 -3.64
N LEU A 116 10.72 10.98 -3.98
CA LEU A 116 11.50 9.80 -4.31
C LEU A 116 12.01 10.01 -5.75
N GLN A 117 13.33 10.12 -5.90
CA GLN A 117 13.94 10.09 -7.23
C GLN A 117 13.58 8.75 -7.87
N ASP A 118 12.93 8.82 -9.04
CA ASP A 118 12.58 7.66 -9.86
C ASP A 118 13.90 6.93 -10.19
N LEU A 119 14.13 5.78 -9.56
CA LEU A 119 15.31 4.95 -9.86
C LEU A 119 15.28 4.39 -11.29
N ASP A 120 14.18 4.62 -12.02
CA ASP A 120 13.97 4.26 -13.43
C ASP A 120 14.11 5.43 -14.42
N ALA A 121 14.54 6.62 -14.00
CA ALA A 121 14.87 7.67 -14.96
C ALA A 121 16.20 7.33 -15.66
N PRO A 122 16.24 7.10 -16.99
CA PRO A 122 17.50 6.96 -17.70
C PRO A 122 18.26 8.30 -17.59
N ALA A 123 19.53 8.20 -17.18
CA ALA A 123 20.49 9.31 -17.13
C ALA A 123 20.76 9.90 -18.52
#